data_AF-A0A085MW06-F1
#
_entry.id   AF-A0A085MW06-F1
#
_cell.length_a   1.000
_cell.length_b   1.000
_cell.length_c   1.000
_cell.angle_alpha   90.00
_cell.angle_beta   90.00
_cell.angle_gamma   90.00
#
_symmetry.space_group_name_H-M   'P 1'
#
loop_
_entity.id
_entity.type
_entity.pdbx_description
1 polymer ?
#
loop_
_entity_poly.entity_id
_entity_poly.type
_entity_poly.pdbx_seq_one_letter_code
_entity_poly.pdbx_strand_id
1 'polypeptide(L)'
;MDDQLNEARDVFCYFDTRGDDRISVAQVGDVLRALGQNPTEAEIEKCCANWPDIEVRITFEDFLPILHTVIKNRVPQSEEKIIEGLSHFDKEGSGYISVAELRHLLTTLDIVATQNFQ
;
A
#
# COMPACT_ATOMS: atom_id res chain seq x y z
N MET A 1 -3.05 7.61 -21.72
CA MET A 1 -1.70 7.50 -21.13
C MET A 1 -1.35 8.82 -20.46
N ASP A 2 -1.65 9.95 -21.10
CA ASP A 2 -1.42 11.29 -20.53
C ASP A 2 -2.29 11.57 -19.30
N ASP A 3 -3.55 11.11 -19.27
CA ASP A 3 -4.45 11.36 -18.13
C ASP A 3 -3.96 10.75 -16.80
N GLN A 4 -3.43 9.52 -16.84
CA GLN A 4 -2.88 8.86 -15.64
C GLN A 4 -1.61 9.54 -15.14
N LEU A 5 -0.80 10.06 -16.05
CA LEU A 5 0.43 10.76 -15.68
C LEU A 5 0.11 12.14 -15.09
N ASN A 6 -0.89 12.83 -15.64
CA ASN A 6 -1.39 14.09 -15.12
C ASN A 6 -2.00 13.90 -13.73
N GLU A 7 -2.85 12.89 -13.54
CA GLU A 7 -3.41 12.55 -12.23
C GLU A 7 -2.30 12.21 -11.21
N ALA A 8 -1.31 11.41 -11.62
CA ALA A 8 -0.14 11.12 -10.79
C ALA A 8 0.61 12.40 -10.39
N ARG A 9 0.78 13.35 -11.32
CA ARG A 9 1.45 14.63 -11.06
C ARG A 9 0.64 15.51 -10.11
N ASP A 10 -0.67 15.61 -10.32
CA ASP A 10 -1.56 16.42 -9.48
C ASP A 10 -1.57 15.92 -8.04
N VAL A 11 -1.67 14.59 -7.84
CA VAL A 11 -1.58 13.99 -6.51
C VAL A 11 -0.19 14.21 -5.93
N PHE A 12 0.89 13.97 -6.68
CA PHE A 12 2.25 14.20 -6.18
C PHE A 12 2.45 15.64 -5.70
N CYS A 13 2.01 16.63 -6.48
CA CYS A 13 2.06 18.05 -6.12
C CYS A 13 1.19 18.38 -4.91
N TYR A 14 0.05 17.70 -4.71
CA TYR A 14 -0.78 17.87 -3.52
C TYR A 14 -0.04 17.45 -2.23
N PHE A 15 0.84 16.44 -2.29
CA PHE A 15 1.64 15.99 -1.14
C PHE A 15 2.96 16.77 -0.95
N ASP A 16 3.39 17.55 -1.94
CA ASP A 16 4.51 18.46 -1.80
C ASP A 16 4.15 19.66 -0.93
N THR A 17 4.46 19.56 0.35
CA THR A 17 4.23 20.62 1.33
C THR A 17 5.23 21.77 1.25
N ARG A 18 6.32 21.62 0.48
CA ARG A 18 7.41 22.62 0.41
C ARG A 18 7.42 23.39 -0.91
N GLY A 19 6.73 22.89 -1.94
CA GLY A 19 6.69 23.50 -3.27
C GLY A 19 8.02 23.43 -4.01
N ASP A 20 8.83 22.41 -3.73
CA ASP A 20 10.13 22.15 -4.38
C ASP A 20 10.07 21.02 -5.41
N ASP A 21 8.86 20.62 -5.83
CA ASP A 21 8.55 19.51 -6.73
C ASP A 21 9.05 18.16 -6.21
N ARG A 22 9.00 17.97 -4.88
CA ARG A 22 9.45 16.73 -4.21
C ARG A 22 8.52 16.29 -3.09
N ILE A 23 8.58 15.01 -2.76
CA ILE A 23 7.97 14.43 -1.57
C ILE A 23 9.02 13.65 -0.79
N SER A 24 8.85 13.47 0.52
CA SER A 24 9.72 12.56 1.26
C SER A 24 9.42 11.09 0.91
N VAL A 25 10.41 10.21 1.07
CA VAL A 25 10.22 8.77 0.91
C VAL A 25 9.11 8.25 1.83
N ALA A 26 8.97 8.81 3.04
CA ALA A 26 7.88 8.49 3.96
C ALA A 26 6.48 8.72 3.35
N GLN A 27 6.32 9.70 2.44
CA GLN A 27 5.04 10.04 1.82
C GLN A 27 4.69 9.15 0.62
N VAL A 28 5.63 8.34 0.12
CA VAL A 28 5.44 7.52 -1.10
C VAL A 28 4.25 6.57 -0.96
N GLY A 29 4.09 5.92 0.20
CA GLY A 29 2.96 5.03 0.46
C GLY A 29 1.61 5.74 0.36
N ASP A 30 1.51 6.94 0.92
CA ASP A 30 0.28 7.72 0.92
C ASP A 30 -0.07 8.24 -0.47
N VAL A 31 0.93 8.67 -1.24
CA VAL A 31 0.73 9.08 -2.65
C VAL A 31 0.24 7.90 -3.50
N LEU A 32 0.82 6.70 -3.33
CA LEU A 32 0.36 5.50 -4.04
C LEU A 32 -1.10 5.15 -3.70
N ARG A 33 -1.49 5.30 -2.42
CA ARG A 33 -2.87 5.11 -1.94
C ARG A 33 -3.84 6.15 -2.49
N ALA A 34 -3.42 7.40 -2.55
CA ALA A 34 -4.20 8.46 -3.18
C ALA A 34 -4.40 8.22 -4.69
N LEU A 35 -3.48 7.53 -5.36
CA LEU A 35 -3.60 7.06 -6.75
C LEU A 35 -4.36 5.73 -6.90
N GLY A 36 -5.08 5.30 -5.86
CA GLY A 36 -5.90 4.10 -5.87
C GLY A 36 -5.12 2.77 -5.87
N GLN A 37 -3.81 2.81 -5.60
CA GLN A 37 -3.02 1.61 -5.38
C GLN A 37 -3.02 1.25 -3.90
N ASN A 38 -3.07 -0.02 -3.55
CA ASN A 38 -3.04 -0.47 -2.16
C ASN A 38 -1.80 -1.32 -1.87
N PRO A 39 -0.58 -0.77 -1.98
CA PRO A 39 0.62 -1.51 -1.63
C PRO A 39 0.70 -1.71 -0.12
N THR A 40 1.23 -2.86 0.27
CA THR A 40 1.64 -3.17 1.64
C THR A 40 2.90 -2.38 2.02
N GLU A 41 3.14 -2.19 3.31
CA GLU A 41 4.35 -1.52 3.79
C GLU A 41 5.63 -2.23 3.32
N ALA A 42 5.63 -3.57 3.31
CA ALA A 42 6.76 -4.35 2.81
C ALA A 42 7.05 -4.12 1.32
N GLU A 43 6.02 -3.90 0.50
CA GLU A 43 6.19 -3.54 -0.92
C GLU A 43 6.74 -2.13 -1.08
N ILE A 44 6.29 -1.18 -0.27
CA ILE A 44 6.80 0.20 -0.26
C ILE A 44 8.28 0.20 0.14
N GLU A 45 8.63 -0.46 1.24
CA GLU A 45 10.02 -0.60 1.72
C GLU A 45 10.92 -1.20 0.64
N LYS A 46 10.45 -2.26 -0.03
CA LYS A 46 11.21 -2.89 -1.12
C LYS A 46 11.42 -1.97 -2.32
N CYS A 47 10.40 -1.18 -2.70
CA CYS A 47 10.51 -0.25 -3.82
C CYS A 47 11.38 0.97 -3.47
N CYS A 48 11.40 1.37 -2.19
CA CYS A 48 12.15 2.52 -1.71
C CYS A 48 13.53 2.16 -1.15
N ALA A 49 13.94 0.88 -1.17
CA ALA A 49 15.17 0.38 -0.56
C ALA A 49 16.47 1.04 -1.05
N ASN A 50 16.44 1.70 -2.22
CA ASN A 50 17.59 2.44 -2.76
C ASN A 50 17.81 3.79 -2.08
N TRP A 51 16.84 4.27 -1.30
CA TRP A 51 16.95 5.52 -0.57
C TRP A 51 17.50 5.29 0.84
N PRO A 52 18.46 6.09 1.30
CA PRO A 52 19.15 5.85 2.56
C PRO A 52 18.32 6.20 3.80
N ASP A 53 17.30 7.06 3.66
CA ASP A 53 16.48 7.55 4.78
C ASP A 53 15.07 7.94 4.28
N ILE A 54 14.07 7.80 5.15
CA ILE A 54 12.66 8.11 4.86
C ILE A 54 12.38 9.62 4.69
N GLU A 55 13.24 10.47 5.24
CA GLU A 55 13.18 11.93 5.13
C GLU A 55 13.80 12.46 3.83
N VAL A 56 14.49 11.59 3.07
CA VAL A 56 15.03 11.96 1.75
C VAL A 56 13.88 12.38 0.84
N ARG A 57 14.06 13.53 0.17
CA ARG A 57 13.09 14.07 -0.77
C ARG A 57 13.40 13.65 -2.20
N ILE A 58 12.45 12.97 -2.82
CA ILE A 58 12.56 12.41 -4.17
C ILE A 58 11.75 13.24 -5.17
N THR A 59 12.18 13.26 -6.42
CA THR A 59 11.47 13.95 -7.51
C THR A 59 10.32 13.10 -8.05
N PHE A 60 9.48 13.70 -8.88
CA PHE A 60 8.42 12.95 -9.58
C PHE A 60 9.02 11.88 -10.51
N GLU A 61 10.13 12.18 -11.17
CA GLU A 61 10.84 11.26 -12.05
C GLU A 61 11.38 10.04 -11.29
N ASP A 62 11.80 10.23 -10.04
CA ASP A 62 12.21 9.15 -9.13
C ASP A 62 11.01 8.30 -8.66
N PHE A 63 9.82 8.90 -8.57
CA PHE A 63 8.60 8.23 -8.12
C PHE A 63 7.95 7.35 -9.21
N LEU A 64 8.06 7.73 -10.50
CA LEU A 64 7.42 6.99 -11.60
C LEU A 64 7.80 5.50 -11.67
N PRO A 65 9.08 5.09 -11.52
CA PRO A 65 9.46 3.68 -11.47
C PRO A 65 8.81 2.91 -10.31
N ILE A 66 8.60 3.57 -9.16
CA ILE A 66 7.94 2.99 -8.00
C ILE A 66 6.47 2.74 -8.33
N LEU A 67 5.77 3.77 -8.84
CA LEU A 67 4.37 3.67 -9.27
C LEU A 67 4.17 2.55 -10.29
N HIS A 68 5.00 2.47 -11.33
CA HIS A 68 4.92 1.41 -12.34
C HIS A 68 5.14 0.02 -11.76
N THR A 69 6.07 -0.12 -10.81
CA THR A 69 6.34 -1.40 -10.15
C THR A 69 5.13 -1.88 -9.35
N VAL A 70 4.49 -0.97 -8.60
CA VAL A 70 3.28 -1.26 -7.82
C VAL A 70 2.11 -1.62 -8.73
N ILE A 71 1.88 -0.86 -9.80
CA ILE A 71 0.81 -1.15 -10.77
C ILE A 71 1.03 -2.54 -11.41
N LYS A 72 2.28 -2.86 -11.79
CA LYS A 72 2.60 -4.14 -12.42
C LYS A 72 2.45 -5.33 -11.47
N ASN A 73 2.79 -5.14 -10.20
CA ASN A 73 2.69 -6.18 -9.18
C ASN A 73 1.30 -6.29 -8.56
N ARG A 74 0.35 -5.44 -8.98
CA ARG A 74 -1.04 -5.52 -8.54
C ARG A 74 -1.60 -6.88 -8.89
N VAL A 75 -1.70 -7.75 -7.89
CA VAL A 75 -2.42 -9.02 -8.00
C VAL A 75 -3.90 -8.70 -7.78
N PRO A 76 -4.78 -8.89 -8.78
CA PRO A 76 -6.21 -8.83 -8.53
C PRO A 76 -6.55 -9.92 -7.51
N GLN A 77 -6.88 -9.52 -6.29
CA GLN A 77 -7.51 -10.43 -5.35
C GLN A 77 -8.97 -10.52 -5.78
N SER A 78 -9.34 -11.64 -6.40
CA SER A 78 -10.76 -11.89 -6.68
C SER A 78 -11.48 -12.03 -5.34
N GLU A 79 -12.74 -11.58 -5.31
CA GLU A 79 -13.62 -11.76 -4.16
C GLU A 79 -13.65 -13.24 -3.72
N GLU A 80 -13.62 -14.17 -4.69
CA GLU A 80 -13.54 -15.61 -4.45
C GLU A 80 -12.32 -16.02 -3.64
N LYS A 81 -11.13 -15.45 -3.89
CA LYS A 81 -9.92 -15.77 -3.11
C LYS A 81 -10.01 -15.24 -1.68
N ILE A 82 -10.65 -14.09 -1.49
CA ILE A 82 -10.89 -13.52 -0.16
C ILE A 82 -11.88 -14.42 0.60
N ILE A 83 -12.99 -14.79 -0.04
CA ILE A 83 -14.00 -15.68 0.53
C ILE A 83 -13.41 -17.06 0.84
N GLU A 84 -12.60 -17.63 -0.07
CA GLU A 84 -11.92 -18.91 0.14
C GLU A 84 -11.00 -18.83 1.37
N GLY A 85 -10.18 -17.79 1.47
CA GLY A 85 -9.31 -17.55 2.61
C GLY A 85 -10.07 -17.41 3.95
N LEU A 86 -11.21 -16.73 3.94
CA LEU A 86 -12.06 -16.57 5.13
C LEU A 86 -12.83 -17.84 5.49
N SER A 87 -13.24 -18.65 4.50
CA SER A 87 -13.99 -19.88 4.73
C SER A 87 -13.17 -20.94 5.49
N HIS A 88 -11.84 -20.89 5.41
CA HIS A 88 -10.97 -21.73 6.23
C HIS A 88 -11.15 -21.49 7.75
N PHE A 89 -11.65 -20.31 8.13
CA PHE A 89 -11.85 -19.92 9.53
C PHE A 89 -13.32 -20.08 9.98
N ASP A 90 -14.28 -20.07 9.06
CA ASP A 90 -15.69 -20.43 9.33
C ASP A 90 -15.86 -21.94 9.35
N LYS A 91 -15.36 -22.58 10.43
CA LYS A 91 -15.40 -24.04 10.60
C LYS A 91 -16.82 -24.61 10.65
N GLU A 92 -17.80 -23.77 10.96
CA GLU A 92 -19.21 -24.15 11.06
C GLU A 92 -19.96 -23.99 9.73
N GLY A 93 -19.34 -23.38 8.71
CA GLY A 93 -19.96 -23.14 7.39
C GLY A 93 -21.18 -22.21 7.47
N SER A 94 -21.20 -21.34 8.48
CA SER A 94 -22.32 -20.44 8.77
C SER A 94 -22.38 -19.23 7.84
N GLY A 95 -21.27 -18.93 7.15
CA GLY A 95 -21.04 -17.70 6.42
C GLY A 95 -20.57 -16.53 7.31
N TYR A 96 -20.38 -16.75 8.61
CA TYR A 96 -19.97 -15.73 9.58
C TYR A 96 -18.71 -16.18 10.34
N ILE A 97 -17.81 -15.25 10.59
CA ILE A 97 -16.67 -15.45 11.51
C ILE A 97 -16.81 -14.50 12.69
N SER A 98 -16.39 -14.95 13.87
CA SER A 98 -16.41 -14.07 15.04
C SER A 98 -15.35 -12.97 14.93
N VAL A 99 -15.58 -11.83 15.59
CA VAL A 99 -14.58 -10.75 15.68
C VAL A 99 -13.25 -11.23 16.28
N ALA A 100 -13.30 -12.23 17.16
CA ALA A 100 -12.11 -12.85 17.73
C ALA A 100 -11.30 -13.63 16.69
N GLU A 101 -11.98 -14.42 15.84
CA GLU A 101 -11.36 -15.17 14.75
C GLU A 101 -10.85 -14.26 13.64
N LEU A 102 -11.61 -13.23 13.26
CA LEU A 102 -11.15 -12.23 12.29
C LEU A 102 -9.90 -11.50 12.80
N ARG A 103 -9.88 -11.08 14.07
CA ARG A 103 -8.69 -10.47 14.67
C ARG A 103 -7.51 -11.44 14.68
N HIS A 104 -7.74 -12.70 15.02
CA HIS A 104 -6.68 -13.72 15.01
C HIS A 104 -6.13 -13.92 13.59
N LEU A 105 -7.01 -14.07 12.59
CA LEU A 105 -6.67 -14.19 11.18
C LEU A 105 -5.81 -13.02 10.69
N LEU A 106 -6.25 -11.78 10.95
CA LEU A 106 -5.53 -10.58 10.55
C LEU A 106 -4.16 -10.45 11.25
N THR A 107 -4.03 -10.99 12.46
CA THR A 107 -2.76 -10.99 13.22
C THR A 107 -1.84 -12.13 12.77
N THR A 108 -2.39 -13.28 12.35
CA THR A 108 -1.62 -14.46 11.94
C THR A 108 -1.19 -14.42 10.47
N LEU A 109 -1.87 -13.65 9.61
CA LEU A 109 -1.52 -13.49 8.19
C LEU A 109 -0.54 -12.33 7.89
N ASP A 110 0.24 -11.87 8.88
CA ASP A 110 1.27 -10.82 8.71
C ASP A 110 0.76 -9.53 8.04
N ILE A 111 -0.45 -9.09 8.40
CA ILE A 111 -0.72 -7.65 8.45
C ILE A 111 -0.15 -7.20 9.78
N VAL A 112 1.16 -6.95 9.82
CA VAL A 112 1.83 -6.35 10.97
C VAL A 112 1.31 -4.92 11.12
N ALA A 113 0.09 -4.77 11.65
CA ALA A 113 -0.31 -3.57 12.34
C ALA A 113 0.59 -3.49 13.58
N THR A 114 1.65 -2.70 13.42
CA THR A 114 2.59 -2.21 14.41
C THR A 114 2.11 -2.43 15.85
N GLN A 115 2.52 -3.53 16.47
CA GLN A 115 2.49 -3.63 17.93
C GLN A 115 3.64 -2.78 18.46
N ASN A 116 3.37 -1.50 18.72
CA ASN A 116 4.11 -0.71 19.68
C ASN A 116 3.11 -0.14 20.69
N PHE A 117 2.72 -1.00 21.63
CA PHE A 117 2.25 -0.58 22.94
C PHE A 117 3.20 -1.16 23.99
N GLN A 118 4.27 -0.42 24.27
CA GLN A 118 4.92 -0.37 25.58
C GLN A 118 5.43 1.05 25.83
#